data_AF-A0A841CR38-F1
#
_entry.id   AF-A0A841CR38-F1
#
_cell.length_a   1.000
_cell.length_b   1.000
_cell.length_c   1.000
_cell.angle_alpha   90.00
_cell.angle_beta   90.00
_cell.angle_gamma   90.00
#
_symmetry.space_group_name_H-M   'P 1'
#
loop_
_entity.id
_entity.type
_entity.pdbx_description
1 polymer ?
#
loop_
_entity_poly.entity_id
_entity_poly.type
_entity_poly.pdbx_seq_one_letter_code
_entity_poly.pdbx_strand_id
1 'polypeptide(L)'
;MGSQPCVAASSQWVDEDGVRQPSGDVHAWTPGTNQTLCGQALSRSRLGRFRHVPWADAVWLSQTAEQNLHLCPRCVAATTPRAERNGRKWTRVRPRP
;
A
#
# COMPACT_ATOMS: atom_id res chain seq x y z
N MET A 1 13.35 -0.48 -14.13
CA MET A 1 12.18 -1.21 -13.60
C MET A 1 12.03 -0.84 -12.13
N GLY A 2 10.96 -0.14 -11.75
CA GLY A 2 10.68 0.10 -10.34
C GLY A 2 10.29 -1.22 -9.68
N SER A 3 10.84 -1.53 -8.51
CA SER A 3 10.43 -2.72 -7.75
C SER A 3 8.94 -2.60 -7.40
N GLN A 4 8.18 -3.68 -7.55
CA GLN A 4 6.78 -3.71 -7.13
C GLN A 4 6.67 -3.37 -5.63
N PRO A 5 5.68 -2.55 -5.23
CA PRO A 5 5.49 -2.23 -3.83
C PRO A 5 5.04 -3.46 -3.05
N CYS A 6 5.58 -3.59 -1.85
CA CYS A 6 5.22 -4.59 -0.85
C CYS A 6 4.42 -3.93 0.29
N VAL A 7 4.02 -4.73 1.26
CA VAL A 7 3.25 -4.29 2.42
C VAL A 7 4.15 -3.85 3.58
N ALA A 8 3.76 -2.74 4.22
CA ALA A 8 4.13 -2.41 5.58
C ALA A 8 2.86 -2.29 6.43
N ALA A 9 2.81 -2.92 7.61
CA ALA A 9 1.58 -3.03 8.40
C ALA A 9 1.80 -2.76 9.89
N SER A 10 0.78 -2.26 10.59
CA SER A 10 0.85 -1.94 12.03
C SER A 10 0.72 -3.17 12.93
N SER A 11 0.10 -4.26 12.45
CA SER A 11 0.03 -5.52 13.18
C SER A 11 0.29 -6.72 12.26
N GLN A 12 0.33 -7.90 12.86
CA GLN A 12 0.58 -9.15 12.17
C GLN A 12 -0.10 -10.32 12.87
N TRP A 13 -0.28 -11.40 12.13
CA TRP A 13 -0.65 -12.72 12.64
C TRP A 13 0.20 -13.79 11.93
N VAL A 14 0.10 -15.03 12.37
CA VAL A 14 0.82 -16.16 11.78
C VAL A 14 -0.22 -17.16 11.29
N ASP A 15 -0.12 -17.56 10.02
CA ASP A 15 -1.02 -18.53 9.41
C ASP A 15 -0.68 -19.98 9.77
N GLU A 16 -1.48 -20.91 9.26
CA GLU A 16 -1.36 -22.34 9.50
C GLU A 16 -0.01 -22.90 9.00
N ASP A 17 0.60 -22.25 8.00
CA ASP A 17 1.91 -22.60 7.45
C ASP A 17 3.07 -21.95 8.23
N GLY A 18 2.79 -21.19 9.29
CA GLY A 18 3.79 -20.50 10.10
C GLY A 18 4.31 -19.21 9.47
N VAL A 19 3.66 -18.69 8.43
CA VAL A 19 4.08 -17.48 7.72
C VAL A 19 3.46 -16.25 8.36
N ARG A 20 4.28 -15.20 8.53
CA ARG A 20 3.81 -13.92 9.07
C ARG A 20 2.97 -13.18 8.02
N GLN A 21 1.72 -12.93 8.36
CA GLN A 21 0.78 -12.18 7.55
C GLN A 21 0.52 -10.79 8.14
N PRO A 22 0.31 -9.76 7.29
CA PRO A 22 0.01 -8.42 7.76
C PRO A 22 -1.43 -8.33 8.30
N SER A 23 -1.66 -7.39 9.21
CA SER A 23 -2.99 -6.97 9.66
C SER A 23 -2.99 -5.51 10.12
N GLY A 24 -4.17 -4.98 10.44
CA GLY A 24 -4.34 -3.61 10.94
C GLY A 24 -4.19 -2.58 9.82
N ASP A 25 -3.49 -1.48 10.11
CA ASP A 25 -3.26 -0.40 9.14
C ASP A 25 -2.16 -0.80 8.17
N VAL A 26 -2.48 -0.81 6.88
CA VAL A 26 -1.64 -1.38 5.83
C VAL A 26 -1.28 -0.32 4.79
N HIS A 27 0.01 -0.23 4.51
CA HIS A 27 0.59 0.78 3.63
C HIS A 27 1.46 0.14 2.54
N ALA A 28 1.38 0.70 1.34
CA ALA A 28 2.32 0.39 0.28
C ALA A 28 3.72 0.90 0.65
N TRP A 29 4.73 0.06 0.43
CA TRP A 29 6.13 0.35 0.74
C TRP A 29 7.03 -0.19 -0.36
N THR A 30 8.07 0.55 -0.74
CA THR A 30 9.07 0.08 -1.70
C THR A 30 10.21 -0.61 -0.96
N PRO A 31 10.48 -1.90 -1.19
CA PRO A 31 11.57 -2.60 -0.51
C PRO A 31 12.91 -1.86 -0.63
N GLY A 32 13.60 -1.70 0.49
CA GLY A 32 14.87 -0.95 0.57
C GLY A 32 14.71 0.51 0.98
N THR A 33 13.50 1.06 1.06
CA THR A 33 13.27 2.40 1.65
C THR A 33 12.89 2.30 3.12
N ASN A 34 13.04 3.41 3.87
CA ASN A 34 12.61 3.50 5.27
C ASN A 34 11.27 4.22 5.46
N GLN A 35 10.52 4.43 4.39
CA GLN A 35 9.24 5.13 4.39
C GLN A 35 8.23 4.52 3.42
N THR A 36 6.95 4.55 3.77
CA THR A 36 5.84 4.12 2.90
C THR A 36 5.64 5.11 1.75
N LEU A 37 4.87 4.70 0.73
CA LEU A 37 4.54 5.56 -0.41
C LEU A 37 3.75 6.82 0.00
N CYS A 38 2.96 6.75 1.08
CA CYS A 38 2.26 7.92 1.61
C CYS A 38 3.12 8.81 2.53
N GLY A 39 4.37 8.43 2.79
CA GLY A 39 5.35 9.22 3.56
C GLY A 39 5.46 8.86 5.05
N GLN A 40 4.85 7.77 5.51
CA GLN A 40 5.02 7.31 6.90
C GLN A 40 6.39 6.66 7.09
N ALA A 41 7.15 7.11 8.08
CA ALA A 41 8.45 6.50 8.41
C ALA A 41 8.23 5.19 9.18
N LEU A 42 8.82 4.08 8.70
CA LEU A 42 8.52 2.74 9.20
C LEU A 42 8.79 2.59 10.71
N SER A 43 9.93 3.08 11.18
CA SER A 43 10.31 2.97 12.60
C SER A 43 9.43 3.82 13.52
N ARG A 44 9.16 5.08 13.12
CA ARG A 44 8.35 6.02 13.91
C ARG A 44 6.89 5.59 14.01
N SER A 45 6.37 5.02 12.93
CA SER A 45 4.98 4.55 12.84
C SER A 45 4.84 3.07 13.24
N ARG A 46 5.92 2.43 13.73
CA ARG A 46 5.97 1.03 14.18
C ARG A 46 5.40 0.04 13.15
N LEU A 47 5.68 0.28 11.87
CA LEU A 47 5.20 -0.58 10.79
C LEU A 47 6.18 -1.74 10.54
N GLY A 48 5.67 -2.96 10.62
CA GLY A 48 6.38 -4.18 10.21
C GLY A 48 6.54 -4.25 8.69
N ARG A 49 7.64 -4.83 8.21
CA ARG A 49 7.93 -5.00 6.78
C ARG A 49 7.54 -6.40 6.32
N PHE A 50 6.74 -6.49 5.26
CA PHE A 50 6.27 -7.75 4.67
C PHE A 50 6.68 -7.80 3.21
N ARG A 51 7.98 -8.06 2.96
CA ARG A 51 8.55 -8.05 1.61
C ARG A 51 8.04 -9.20 0.72
N HIS A 52 7.56 -10.28 1.33
CA HIS A 52 6.94 -11.41 0.65
C HIS A 52 5.47 -11.19 0.29
N VAL A 53 4.84 -10.10 0.78
CA VAL A 53 3.45 -9.78 0.48
C VAL A 53 3.41 -8.60 -0.50
N PRO A 54 3.05 -8.83 -1.77
CA PRO A 54 2.81 -7.78 -2.73
C PRO A 54 1.66 -6.87 -2.29
N TRP A 55 1.77 -5.57 -2.56
CA TRP A 55 0.69 -4.64 -2.28
C TRP A 55 -0.59 -4.97 -3.06
N ALA A 56 -0.46 -5.45 -4.30
CA ALA A 56 -1.59 -5.84 -5.13
C ALA A 56 -2.42 -6.97 -4.48
N ASP A 57 -1.75 -7.93 -3.84
CA ASP A 57 -2.42 -9.04 -3.16
C ASP A 57 -3.15 -8.55 -1.90
N ALA A 58 -2.56 -7.61 -1.15
CA ALA A 58 -3.25 -6.98 -0.02
C ALA A 58 -4.49 -6.19 -0.45
N VAL A 59 -4.44 -5.52 -1.61
CA VAL A 59 -5.58 -4.83 -2.23
C VAL A 59 -6.67 -5.80 -2.64
N TRP A 60 -6.30 -6.95 -3.22
CA TRP A 60 -7.26 -7.99 -3.59
C TRP A 60 -7.88 -8.64 -2.34
N LEU A 61 -7.06 -9.03 -1.37
CA LEU A 61 -7.51 -9.63 -0.12
C LEU A 61 -8.44 -8.73 0.67
N SER A 62 -8.21 -7.41 0.73
CA SER A 62 -9.11 -6.49 1.42
C SER A 62 -10.49 -6.37 0.76
N GLN A 63 -10.63 -6.79 -0.50
CA GLN A 63 -11.89 -6.74 -1.25
C GLN A 63 -12.63 -8.08 -1.23
N THR A 64 -11.89 -9.19 -1.11
CA THR A 64 -12.45 -10.54 -1.27
C THR A 64 -12.52 -11.33 0.04
N ALA A 65 -11.69 -10.99 1.04
CA ALA A 65 -11.63 -11.70 2.31
C ALA A 65 -12.01 -10.77 3.47
N GLU A 66 -12.61 -11.32 4.53
CA GLU A 66 -12.81 -10.66 5.83
C GLU A 66 -11.48 -10.52 6.62
N GLN A 67 -10.38 -10.26 5.91
CA GLN A 67 -9.09 -10.03 6.55
C GLN A 67 -9.08 -8.62 7.11
N ASN A 68 -8.57 -8.48 8.34
CA ASN A 68 -8.48 -7.20 9.05
C ASN A 68 -7.36 -6.32 8.46
N LEU A 69 -7.56 -5.84 7.22
CA LEU A 69 -6.63 -5.02 6.44
C LEU A 69 -7.25 -3.64 6.17
N HIS A 70 -6.84 -2.65 6.95
CA HIS A 70 -7.22 -1.26 6.76
C HIS A 70 -6.23 -0.57 5.82
N LEU A 71 -6.51 -0.63 4.52
CA LEU A 71 -5.61 -0.05 3.51
C LEU A 71 -5.57 1.47 3.59
N CYS A 72 -4.37 2.04 3.60
CA CYS A 72 -4.20 3.49 3.55
C CYS A 72 -4.71 4.05 2.20
N PRO A 73 -5.72 4.94 2.18
CA PRO A 73 -6.32 5.42 0.94
C PRO A 73 -5.33 6.21 0.06
N ARG A 74 -4.33 6.85 0.66
CA ARG A 74 -3.24 7.54 -0.05
C ARG A 74 -2.32 6.58 -0.80
N CYS A 75 -2.12 5.37 -0.25
CA CYS A 75 -1.34 4.30 -0.87
C CYS A 75 -2.14 3.51 -1.90
N VAL A 76 -3.48 3.46 -1.81
CA VAL A 76 -4.37 2.88 -2.83
C VAL A 76 -4.50 3.81 -4.04
N ALA A 77 -4.78 5.11 -3.82
CA ALA A 77 -4.30 6.16 -4.73
C ALA A 77 -2.77 6.02 -4.87
N ALA A 78 -1.97 6.79 -5.60
CA ALA A 78 -0.55 6.41 -5.85
C ALA A 78 -0.31 5.05 -6.57
N THR A 79 -0.80 3.89 -6.13
CA THR A 79 -0.61 2.58 -6.81
C THR A 79 -1.68 2.24 -7.83
N THR A 80 -2.93 2.70 -7.68
CA THR A 80 -3.97 2.46 -8.70
C THR A 80 -3.60 3.23 -9.98
N PRO A 81 -3.47 2.55 -11.14
CA PRO A 81 -3.21 3.18 -12.42
C PRO A 81 -4.20 4.32 -12.72
N ARG A 82 -3.72 5.35 -13.44
CA ARG A 82 -4.55 6.52 -13.76
C ARG A 82 -5.77 6.17 -14.63
N ALA A 83 -5.63 5.15 -15.49
CA ALA A 83 -6.71 4.65 -16.34
C ALA A 83 -7.88 4.08 -15.53
N GLU A 84 -7.60 3.36 -14.45
CA GLU A 84 -8.62 2.76 -13.57
C GLU A 84 -9.29 3.79 -12.66
N ARG A 85 -8.62 4.92 -12.39
CA ARG A 85 -9.12 5.92 -11.45
C ARG A 85 -10.22 6.83 -12.01
N ASN A 86 -10.79 6.52 -13.19
CA ASN A 86 -11.71 7.39 -13.97
C ASN A 86 -11.24 8.86 -14.01
N GLY A 87 -9.93 9.06 -13.94
CA GLY A 87 -9.35 10.33 -13.54
C GLY A 87 -9.43 11.29 -14.69
N ARG A 88 -10.36 12.25 -14.63
CA ARG A 88 -10.39 13.41 -15.53
C ARG A 88 -8.96 13.94 -15.66
N LYS A 89 -8.42 13.96 -16.88
CA LYS A 89 -7.11 14.54 -17.15
C LYS A 89 -7.18 15.98 -16.65
N TRP A 90 -6.29 16.33 -15.72
CA TRP A 90 -6.26 17.69 -15.24
C TRP A 90 -5.80 18.57 -16.40
N THR A 91 -6.73 19.36 -16.93
CA THR A 91 -6.51 20.25 -18.06
C THR A 91 -6.50 21.67 -17.51
N ARG A 92 -5.35 22.34 -17.55
CA ARG A 92 -5.30 23.79 -17.29
C ARG A 92 -5.97 24.50 -18.47
N VAL A 93 -7.16 25.03 -18.25
CA VAL A 93 -7.79 25.97 -19.18
C VAL A 93 -7.37 27.37 -18.76
N ARG A 94 -6.57 28.04 -19.60
CA ARG A 94 -5.94 29.35 -19.37
C ARG A 94 -4.87 29.32 -18.26
N PRO A 95 -3.63 28.87 -18.55
CA PRO A 95 -2.50 29.22 -17.67
C PRO A 95 -2.46 30.75 -17.56
N ARG A 96 -2.38 31.28 -16.33
CA ARG A 96 -2.24 32.73 -16.14
C ARG A 96 -0.98 33.23 -16.88
N PRO A 97 -1.01 34.44 -17.47
CA PRO A 97 0.16 35.05 -18.10
C PRO A 97 1.36 35.11 -17.16
#